data_AF-A0A117SQQ1-F1
#
_entry.id   AF-A0A117SQQ1-F1
#
_cell.length_a   1.000
_cell.length_b   1.000
_cell.length_c   1.000
_cell.angle_alpha   90.00
_cell.angle_beta   90.00
_cell.angle_gamma   90.00
#
_symmetry.space_group_name_H-M   'P 1'
#
loop_
_entity.id
_entity.type
_entity.pdbx_description
1 polymer ?
#
loop_
_entity_poly.entity_id
_entity_poly.type
_entity_poly.pdbx_seq_one_letter_code
_entity_poly.pdbx_strand_id
1 'polypeptide(L)'
;MSERVKPIYAKGFFSMDTQGVVKQYTVFFYTDPDHYYAGLSKEELKRELNMLRRNMQQFLDEEVIRINGERVRARVIHVNVGLMTISTPFIEFLITFRGPLRSGLNTYDDEYEEEVTEYPYDILWWLPGKVVEVRMPGDINVMGNILLARVGSGIRVGGKESISFIVN
;
A
#
# COMPACT_ATOMS: atom_id res chain seq x y z
N MET A 1 13.04 -11.62 9.52
CA MET A 1 13.91 -11.09 8.44
C MET A 1 15.33 -10.87 8.94
N SER A 2 16.34 -11.17 8.13
CA SER A 2 17.77 -10.88 8.42
C SER A 2 18.03 -9.36 8.39
N GLU A 3 18.93 -8.86 9.25
CA GLU A 3 19.30 -7.43 9.34
C GLU A 3 19.87 -6.87 8.03
N ARG A 4 20.40 -7.73 7.15
CA ARG A 4 20.97 -7.32 5.87
C ARG A 4 19.94 -7.22 4.76
N VAL A 5 18.70 -7.66 4.99
CA VAL A 5 17.61 -7.46 4.03
C VAL A 5 17.04 -6.07 4.23
N LYS A 6 17.17 -5.22 3.20
CA LYS A 6 16.76 -3.82 3.28
C LYS A 6 15.81 -3.44 2.14
N PRO A 7 14.71 -2.73 2.43
CA PRO A 7 13.83 -2.25 1.39
C PRO A 7 14.56 -1.21 0.52
N ILE A 8 14.33 -1.26 -0.78
CA ILE A 8 14.95 -0.35 -1.76
C ILE A 8 13.92 0.40 -2.61
N TYR A 9 12.70 -0.13 -2.69
CA TYR A 9 11.60 0.46 -3.45
C TYR A 9 10.27 -0.18 -3.05
N ALA A 10 9.17 0.55 -3.15
CA ALA A 10 7.83 -0.04 -3.06
C ALA A 10 6.89 0.50 -4.13
N LYS A 11 5.82 -0.27 -4.39
CA LYS A 11 4.74 0.15 -5.26
C LYS A 11 3.40 -0.32 -4.72
N GLY A 12 2.47 0.61 -4.54
CA GLY A 12 1.08 0.34 -4.22
C GLY A 12 0.19 0.54 -5.44
N PHE A 13 -0.69 -0.41 -5.71
CA PHE A 13 -1.77 -0.28 -6.67
C PHE A 13 -3.11 -0.47 -5.97
N PHE A 14 -3.99 0.51 -6.08
CA PHE A 14 -5.29 0.53 -5.45
C PHE A 14 -6.35 0.64 -6.53
N SER A 15 -7.33 -0.27 -6.51
CA SER A 15 -8.52 -0.18 -7.34
C SER A 15 -9.74 -0.17 -6.44
N MET A 16 -10.56 0.88 -6.56
CA MET A 16 -11.85 0.98 -5.89
C MET A 16 -12.97 0.81 -6.91
N ASP A 17 -13.90 -0.12 -6.65
CA ASP A 17 -15.08 -0.31 -7.49
C ASP A 17 -16.26 0.59 -7.08
N THR A 18 -17.33 0.56 -7.87
CA THR A 18 -18.55 1.36 -7.64
C THR A 18 -19.35 0.92 -6.41
N GLN A 19 -19.00 -0.22 -5.79
CA GLN A 19 -19.56 -0.69 -4.53
C GLN A 19 -18.71 -0.29 -3.32
N GLY A 20 -17.64 0.49 -3.55
CA GLY A 20 -16.71 0.97 -2.54
C GLY A 20 -15.73 -0.09 -2.04
N VAL A 21 -15.60 -1.22 -2.74
CA VAL A 21 -14.60 -2.23 -2.41
C VAL A 21 -13.26 -1.80 -2.98
N VAL A 22 -12.26 -1.70 -2.11
CA VAL A 22 -10.88 -1.44 -2.49
C VAL A 22 -10.11 -2.76 -2.52
N LYS A 23 -9.40 -2.97 -3.62
CA LYS A 23 -8.39 -4.02 -3.79
C LYS A 23 -7.04 -3.33 -3.94
N GLN A 24 -6.16 -3.62 -3.00
CA GLN A 24 -4.81 -3.10 -2.96
C GLN A 24 -3.82 -4.23 -3.24
N TYR A 25 -2.92 -4.00 -4.17
CA TYR A 25 -1.72 -4.80 -4.41
C TYR A 25 -0.50 -3.95 -4.07
N THR A 26 0.21 -4.34 -3.03
CA THR A 26 1.43 -3.65 -2.59
C THR A 26 2.61 -4.58 -2.75
N VAL A 27 3.67 -4.11 -3.40
CA VAL A 27 4.92 -4.85 -3.54
C VAL A 27 6.08 -4.03 -2.99
N PHE A 28 6.91 -4.68 -2.18
CA PHE A 28 8.14 -4.13 -1.65
C PHE A 28 9.31 -4.89 -2.26
N PHE A 29 10.32 -4.18 -2.74
CA PHE A 29 11.55 -4.74 -3.27
C PHE A 29 12.66 -4.55 -2.26
N TYR A 30 13.50 -5.56 -2.12
CA TYR A 30 14.58 -5.57 -1.16
C TYR A 30 15.92 -5.90 -1.81
N THR A 31 17.00 -5.46 -1.18
CA THR A 31 18.33 -6.06 -1.36
C THR A 31 18.53 -7.16 -0.32
N ASP A 32 19.03 -8.32 -0.72
CA ASP A 32 19.31 -9.47 0.14
C ASP A 32 20.69 -10.06 -0.22
N PRO A 33 21.79 -9.44 0.23
CA PRO A 33 23.14 -9.86 -0.14
C PRO A 33 23.53 -11.23 0.42
N ASP A 34 22.83 -11.72 1.45
CA ASP A 34 23.10 -13.03 2.06
C ASP A 34 22.16 -14.12 1.54
N HIS A 35 21.29 -13.79 0.58
CA HIS A 35 20.33 -14.69 -0.04
C HIS A 35 19.40 -15.38 0.97
N TYR A 36 19.04 -14.68 2.06
CA TYR A 36 18.18 -15.18 3.12
C TYR A 36 16.92 -15.85 2.56
N TYR A 37 16.19 -15.15 1.68
CA TYR A 37 14.94 -15.67 1.13
C TYR A 37 15.12 -16.83 0.16
N ALA A 38 16.23 -16.87 -0.58
CA ALA A 38 16.55 -17.98 -1.48
C ALA A 38 16.97 -19.25 -0.73
N GLY A 39 17.48 -19.11 0.49
CA GLY A 39 17.91 -20.22 1.35
C GLY A 39 16.79 -20.88 2.16
N LEU A 40 15.57 -20.31 2.19
CA LEU A 40 14.48 -20.84 3.01
C LEU A 40 13.95 -22.18 2.47
N SER A 41 13.81 -23.16 3.36
CA SER A 41 12.99 -24.34 3.09
C SER A 41 11.50 -23.95 2.97
N LYS A 42 10.67 -24.87 2.44
CA LYS A 42 9.23 -24.66 2.29
C LYS A 42 8.54 -24.36 3.63
N GLU A 43 8.94 -25.06 4.70
CA GLU A 43 8.40 -24.90 6.04
C GLU A 43 8.82 -23.56 6.67
N GLU A 44 10.06 -23.13 6.44
CA GLU A 44 10.56 -21.82 6.87
C GLU A 44 9.87 -20.69 6.13
N LEU A 45 9.75 -20.78 4.80
CA LEU A 45 9.03 -19.83 3.98
C LEU A 45 7.57 -19.68 4.45
N LYS A 46 6.89 -20.79 4.75
CA LYS A 46 5.52 -20.75 5.29
C LYS A 46 5.45 -19.99 6.63
N ARG A 47 6.42 -20.18 7.52
CA ARG A 47 6.49 -19.44 8.79
C ARG A 47 6.76 -17.96 8.57
N GLU A 48 7.67 -17.64 7.65
CA GLU A 48 8.02 -16.27 7.28
C GLU A 48 6.81 -15.54 6.69
N LEU A 49 6.08 -16.15 5.74
CA LEU A 49 4.85 -15.60 5.17
C LEU A 49 3.79 -15.34 6.25
N ASN A 50 3.60 -16.25 7.21
CA ASN A 50 2.66 -16.04 8.30
C ASN A 50 3.07 -14.87 9.21
N MET A 51 4.37 -14.67 9.43
CA MET A 51 4.89 -13.53 10.19
C MET A 51 4.71 -12.22 9.43
N LEU A 52 5.10 -12.17 8.15
CA LEU A 52 4.91 -11.01 7.28
C LEU A 52 3.43 -10.59 7.20
N ARG A 53 2.50 -11.55 7.06
CA ARG A 53 1.07 -11.28 7.07
C ARG A 53 0.61 -10.62 8.38
N ARG A 54 1.08 -11.11 9.53
CA ARG A 54 0.71 -10.56 10.84
C ARG A 54 1.27 -9.15 11.03
N ASN A 55 2.52 -8.92 10.66
CA ASN A 55 3.15 -7.61 10.77
C ASN A 55 2.42 -6.59 9.88
N MET A 56 2.15 -6.93 8.62
CA MET A 56 1.37 -6.05 7.73
C MET A 56 -0.03 -5.78 8.27
N GLN A 57 -0.71 -6.80 8.80
CA GLN A 57 -2.03 -6.58 9.41
C GLN A 57 -1.95 -5.66 10.63
N GLN A 58 -0.90 -5.75 11.44
CA GLN A 58 -0.71 -4.86 12.58
C GLN A 58 -0.55 -3.41 12.13
N PHE A 59 0.29 -3.13 11.12
CA PHE A 59 0.42 -1.78 10.55
C PHE A 59 -0.94 -1.24 10.07
N LEU A 60 -1.69 -2.05 9.30
CA LEU A 60 -3.02 -1.67 8.82
C LEU A 60 -4.05 -1.46 9.96
N ASP A 61 -3.90 -2.14 11.10
CA ASP A 61 -4.79 -2.01 12.25
C ASP A 61 -4.50 -0.72 13.06
N GLU A 62 -3.27 -0.20 12.97
CA GLU A 62 -2.83 1.06 13.57
C GLU A 62 -3.30 2.28 12.76
N GLU A 63 -3.49 2.12 11.45
CA GLU A 63 -4.04 3.15 10.54
C GLU A 63 -5.52 3.48 10.82
N VAL A 64 -5.92 4.71 10.45
CA VAL A 64 -7.31 5.19 10.50
C VAL A 64 -7.80 5.52 9.09
N ILE A 65 -8.18 4.46 8.36
CA ILE A 65 -8.77 4.58 7.04
C ILE A 65 -10.25 4.95 7.15
N ARG A 66 -10.69 5.96 6.38
CA ARG A 66 -12.09 6.37 6.26
C ARG A 66 -12.51 6.52 4.81
N ILE A 67 -13.75 6.12 4.52
CA ILE A 67 -14.41 6.42 3.25
C ILE A 67 -15.69 7.19 3.59
N ASN A 68 -15.80 8.42 3.07
CA ASN A 68 -16.89 9.35 3.40
C ASN A 68 -17.06 9.57 4.92
N GLY A 69 -15.95 9.61 5.67
CA GLY A 69 -15.91 9.77 7.12
C GLY A 69 -16.20 8.49 7.92
N GLU A 70 -16.72 7.43 7.29
CA GLU A 70 -16.94 6.14 7.94
C GLU A 70 -15.61 5.38 8.05
N ARG A 71 -15.25 4.98 9.28
CA ARG A 71 -14.02 4.21 9.52
C ARG A 71 -14.18 2.79 8.96
N VAL A 72 -13.22 2.36 8.16
CA VAL A 72 -13.18 1.02 7.57
C VAL A 72 -11.95 0.25 8.09
N ARG A 73 -11.92 -1.07 7.90
CA ARG A 73 -10.79 -1.91 8.30
C ARG A 73 -10.21 -2.63 7.10
N ALA A 74 -8.92 -2.41 6.86
CA ALA A 74 -8.14 -3.15 5.88
C ALA A 74 -7.81 -4.56 6.38
N ARG A 75 -7.76 -5.50 5.44
CA ARG A 75 -7.43 -6.89 5.71
C ARG A 75 -6.44 -7.42 4.70
N VAL A 76 -5.34 -8.00 5.18
CA VAL A 76 -4.42 -8.76 4.34
C VAL A 76 -5.12 -10.05 3.91
N ILE A 77 -5.34 -10.23 2.61
CA ILE A 77 -5.93 -11.46 2.06
C ILE A 77 -4.86 -12.45 1.62
N HIS A 78 -3.73 -11.95 1.13
CA HIS A 78 -2.62 -12.77 0.62
C HIS A 78 -1.28 -12.10 0.90
N VAL A 79 -0.26 -12.93 1.07
CA VAL A 79 1.14 -12.52 1.11
C VAL A 79 1.95 -13.55 0.34
N ASN A 80 2.95 -13.08 -0.38
CA ASN A 80 3.91 -13.93 -1.06
C ASN A 80 5.30 -13.29 -1.06
N VAL A 81 6.31 -14.14 -1.19
CA VAL A 81 7.70 -13.72 -1.38
C VAL A 81 8.16 -14.34 -2.69
N GLY A 82 8.64 -13.51 -3.60
CA GLY A 82 9.28 -13.94 -4.84
C GLY A 82 10.71 -13.43 -4.96
N LEU A 83 11.41 -13.91 -5.97
CA LEU A 83 12.79 -13.52 -6.28
C LEU A 83 12.83 -12.96 -7.70
N MET A 84 13.20 -11.68 -7.85
CA MET A 84 13.62 -11.15 -9.15
C MET A 84 14.99 -11.71 -9.52
N THR A 85 15.87 -11.74 -8.53
CA THR A 85 17.14 -12.47 -8.52
C THR A 85 17.34 -13.06 -7.12
N ILE A 86 18.35 -13.92 -6.94
CA ILE A 86 18.70 -14.45 -5.61
C ILE A 86 19.10 -13.37 -4.60
N SER A 87 19.46 -12.16 -5.05
CA SER A 87 19.81 -11.01 -4.19
C SER A 87 18.77 -9.90 -4.20
N THR A 88 17.66 -10.10 -4.91
CA THR A 88 16.59 -9.10 -5.07
C THR A 88 15.24 -9.77 -4.86
N PRO A 89 14.87 -10.08 -3.62
CA PRO A 89 13.55 -10.56 -3.29
C PRO A 89 12.52 -9.43 -3.39
N PHE A 90 11.27 -9.82 -3.59
CA PHE A 90 10.12 -8.95 -3.43
C PHE A 90 9.10 -9.61 -2.53
N ILE A 91 8.39 -8.79 -1.76
CA ILE A 91 7.28 -9.21 -0.91
C ILE A 91 6.04 -8.52 -1.41
N GLU A 92 5.02 -9.30 -1.74
CA GLU A 92 3.75 -8.79 -2.21
C GLU A 92 2.62 -9.07 -1.22
N PHE A 93 1.72 -8.10 -1.10
CA PHE A 93 0.54 -8.16 -0.27
C PHE A 93 -0.67 -7.86 -1.13
N LEU A 94 -1.71 -8.67 -0.98
CA LEU A 94 -3.06 -8.31 -1.40
C LEU A 94 -3.84 -7.89 -0.17
N ILE A 95 -4.44 -6.72 -0.21
CA ILE A 95 -5.19 -6.11 0.88
C ILE A 95 -6.57 -5.69 0.36
N THR A 96 -7.59 -5.78 1.20
CA THR A 96 -8.93 -5.30 0.86
C THR A 96 -9.61 -4.62 2.03
N PHE A 97 -10.43 -3.63 1.71
CA PHE A 97 -11.39 -2.99 2.60
C PHE A 97 -12.58 -2.51 1.79
N ARG A 98 -13.66 -2.13 2.48
CA ARG A 98 -14.86 -1.60 1.84
C ARG A 98 -15.42 -0.47 2.69
N GLY A 99 -15.87 0.58 2.02
CA GLY A 99 -16.62 1.67 2.65
C GLY A 99 -17.79 2.13 1.78
N PRO A 100 -18.65 3.00 2.33
CA PRO A 100 -19.82 3.49 1.62
C PRO A 100 -19.43 4.48 0.54
N LEU A 101 -20.04 4.37 -0.64
CA LEU A 101 -20.03 5.41 -1.66
C LEU A 101 -21.41 6.05 -1.80
N ARG A 102 -21.42 7.29 -2.28
CA ARG A 102 -22.63 8.04 -2.61
C ARG A 102 -22.51 8.66 -4.01
N SER A 103 -23.63 8.98 -4.63
CA SER A 103 -23.60 9.84 -5.83
C SER A 103 -23.09 11.24 -5.45
N GLY A 104 -22.33 11.86 -6.34
CA GLY A 104 -21.62 13.11 -6.12
C GLY A 104 -20.25 12.92 -5.46
N LEU A 105 -19.90 13.82 -4.54
CA LEU A 105 -18.58 13.92 -3.94
C LEU A 105 -18.33 12.81 -2.90
N ASN A 106 -17.25 12.08 -3.07
CA ASN A 106 -16.75 11.05 -2.16
C ASN A 106 -15.34 11.39 -1.67
N THR A 107 -14.99 10.91 -0.47
CA THR A 107 -13.63 11.03 0.08
C THR A 107 -13.08 9.67 0.50
N TYR A 108 -11.79 9.48 0.24
CA TYR A 108 -10.91 8.56 0.93
C TYR A 108 -10.01 9.39 1.83
N ASP A 109 -9.89 9.03 3.11
CA ASP A 109 -8.98 9.62 4.06
C ASP A 109 -8.17 8.50 4.71
N ASP A 110 -6.87 8.74 4.89
CA ASP A 110 -5.97 7.82 5.58
C ASP A 110 -5.15 8.61 6.61
N GLU A 111 -4.99 8.04 7.79
CA GLU A 111 -4.24 8.68 8.86
C GLU A 111 -3.35 7.65 9.55
N TYR A 112 -2.05 7.93 9.52
CA TYR A 112 -0.99 7.05 10.00
C TYR A 112 0.18 7.85 10.57
N GLU A 113 1.08 7.17 11.29
CA GLU A 113 2.20 7.81 11.97
C GLU A 113 3.08 8.58 10.97
N GLU A 114 3.51 9.79 11.36
CA GLU A 114 4.44 10.56 10.54
C GLU A 114 5.83 9.91 10.54
N GLU A 115 6.37 9.69 9.35
CA GLU A 115 7.73 9.16 9.19
C GLU A 115 8.48 9.86 8.06
N VAL A 116 9.78 9.58 7.97
CA VAL A 116 10.63 10.00 6.85
C VAL A 116 10.95 8.77 6.01
N THR A 117 10.59 8.81 4.74
CA THR A 117 10.74 7.65 3.84
C THR A 117 12.21 7.23 3.70
N GLU A 118 12.50 5.98 4.01
CA GLU A 118 13.86 5.44 3.84
C GLU A 118 14.18 5.11 2.37
N TYR A 119 13.14 4.83 1.57
CA TYR A 119 13.25 4.43 0.17
C TYR A 119 12.11 5.04 -0.65
N PRO A 120 12.29 5.23 -1.97
CA PRO A 120 11.26 5.76 -2.83
C PRO A 120 10.13 4.76 -3.06
N TYR A 121 8.92 5.27 -3.33
CA TYR A 121 7.79 4.44 -3.72
C TYR A 121 6.81 5.16 -4.65
N ASP A 122 6.03 4.37 -5.37
CA ASP A 122 4.92 4.83 -6.21
C ASP A 122 3.58 4.35 -5.65
N ILE A 123 2.56 5.20 -5.71
CA ILE A 123 1.16 4.82 -5.46
C ILE A 123 0.33 5.12 -6.70
N LEU A 124 -0.42 4.12 -7.18
CA LEU A 124 -1.37 4.26 -8.27
C LEU A 124 -2.77 3.92 -7.77
N TRP A 125 -3.69 4.88 -7.88
CA TRP A 125 -5.11 4.71 -7.60
C TRP A 125 -5.91 4.68 -8.89
N TRP A 126 -6.86 3.75 -8.98
CA TRP A 126 -7.93 3.72 -9.96
C TRP A 126 -9.27 3.74 -9.23
N LEU A 127 -9.94 4.89 -9.30
CA LEU A 127 -11.18 5.18 -8.58
C LEU A 127 -12.43 4.98 -9.46
N PRO A 128 -13.62 4.81 -8.86
CA PRO A 128 -14.87 4.69 -9.59
C PRO A 128 -15.38 6.04 -10.15
N GLY A 129 -14.68 7.13 -9.87
CA GLY A 129 -15.10 8.48 -10.19
C GLY A 129 -13.93 9.43 -10.47
N LYS A 130 -14.22 10.58 -11.09
CA LYS A 130 -13.20 11.57 -11.45
C LYS A 130 -12.57 12.17 -10.19
N VAL A 131 -11.25 12.14 -10.08
CA VAL A 131 -10.49 12.79 -9.00
C VAL A 131 -10.66 14.30 -9.09
N VAL A 132 -10.90 14.94 -7.94
CA VAL A 132 -11.13 16.38 -7.80
C VAL A 132 -10.03 17.04 -6.98
N GLU A 133 -9.62 16.41 -5.87
CA GLU A 133 -8.62 16.94 -4.96
C GLU A 133 -7.79 15.81 -4.37
N VAL A 134 -6.50 16.05 -4.16
CA VAL A 134 -5.57 15.10 -3.56
C VAL A 134 -4.71 15.86 -2.56
N ARG A 135 -4.60 15.33 -1.35
CA ARG A 135 -3.72 15.84 -0.29
C ARG A 135 -2.84 14.69 0.19
N MET A 136 -1.66 14.60 -0.39
CA MET A 136 -0.63 13.64 0.01
C MET A 136 0.74 14.17 -0.46
N PRO A 137 1.84 13.75 0.17
CA PRO A 137 3.19 14.13 -0.25
C PRO A 137 3.58 13.48 -1.59
N GLY A 138 4.55 14.08 -2.28
CA GLY A 138 5.13 13.57 -3.51
C GLY A 138 4.76 14.33 -4.79
N ASP A 139 5.23 13.81 -5.93
CA ASP A 139 4.87 14.28 -7.26
C ASP A 139 3.54 13.64 -7.68
N ILE A 140 2.50 14.46 -7.81
CA ILE A 140 1.11 14.04 -8.00
C ILE A 140 0.66 14.29 -9.43
N ASN A 141 0.21 13.24 -10.10
CA ASN A 141 -0.37 13.30 -11.44
C ASN A 141 -1.78 12.69 -11.46
N VAL A 142 -2.77 13.49 -11.87
CA VAL A 142 -4.18 13.10 -11.94
C VAL A 142 -4.64 13.03 -13.40
N MET A 143 -5.21 11.89 -13.78
CA MET A 143 -5.69 11.59 -15.14
C MET A 143 -7.13 11.06 -15.06
N GLY A 144 -8.09 11.97 -14.97
CA GLY A 144 -9.51 11.60 -14.83
C GLY A 144 -9.79 10.93 -13.48
N ASN A 145 -10.02 9.62 -13.47
CA ASN A 145 -10.25 8.80 -12.27
C ASN A 145 -9.00 8.01 -11.82
N ILE A 146 -7.86 8.27 -12.45
CA ILE A 146 -6.57 7.68 -12.10
C ILE A 146 -5.69 8.72 -11.42
N LEU A 147 -5.02 8.34 -10.34
CA LEU A 147 -4.05 9.14 -9.61
C LEU A 147 -2.74 8.37 -9.50
N LEU A 148 -1.63 8.99 -9.90
CA LEU A 148 -0.28 8.49 -9.66
C LEU A 148 0.44 9.47 -8.72
N ALA A 149 0.95 8.97 -7.61
CA ALA A 149 1.82 9.69 -6.69
C ALA A 149 3.20 9.03 -6.68
N ARG A 150 4.27 9.83 -6.80
CA ARG A 150 5.65 9.36 -6.66
C ARG A 150 6.30 10.04 -5.47
N VAL A 151 6.76 9.25 -4.52
CA VAL A 151 7.39 9.75 -3.29
C VAL A 151 8.87 9.34 -3.29
N GLY A 152 9.75 10.33 -3.19
CA GLY A 152 11.19 10.11 -3.06
C GLY A 152 11.58 9.61 -1.68
N SER A 153 12.82 9.18 -1.51
CA SER A 153 13.41 8.99 -0.18
C SER A 153 13.67 10.34 0.50
N GLY A 154 13.65 10.35 1.83
CA GLY A 154 13.85 11.55 2.64
C GLY A 154 12.64 12.49 2.70
N ILE A 155 11.48 12.05 2.21
CA ILE A 155 10.24 12.84 2.25
C ILE A 155 9.48 12.51 3.52
N ARG A 156 8.95 13.55 4.18
CA ARG A 156 8.04 13.36 5.31
C ARG A 156 6.68 12.93 4.79
N VAL A 157 6.19 11.81 5.30
CA VAL A 157 4.91 11.20 4.97
C VAL A 157 4.13 10.91 6.25
N GLY A 158 2.88 10.46 6.13
CA GLY A 158 2.00 10.27 7.28
C GLY A 158 1.27 11.54 7.71
N GLY A 159 0.71 11.50 8.92
CA GLY A 159 -0.32 12.45 9.33
C GLY A 159 -1.61 12.13 8.60
N LYS A 160 -2.24 13.12 7.94
CA LYS A 160 -3.51 12.92 7.23
C LYS A 160 -3.32 13.07 5.71
N GLU A 161 -3.68 12.03 4.98
CA GLU A 161 -3.78 12.02 3.53
C GLU A 161 -5.24 11.90 3.07
N SER A 162 -5.57 12.48 1.92
CA SER A 162 -6.93 12.35 1.36
C SER A 162 -7.01 12.42 -0.16
N ILE A 163 -8.03 11.76 -0.71
CA ILE A 163 -8.41 11.80 -2.11
C ILE A 163 -9.91 12.07 -2.20
N SER A 164 -10.30 13.12 -2.92
CA SER A 164 -11.70 13.44 -3.21
C SER A 164 -12.02 13.15 -4.67
N PHE A 165 -13.17 12.52 -4.93
CA PHE A 165 -13.58 12.12 -6.28
C PHE A 165 -15.10 12.16 -6.46
N ILE A 166 -15.58 12.34 -7.70
CA ILE A 166 -17.01 12.40 -8.04
C ILE A 166 -17.45 11.11 -8.73
N VAL A 167 -18.42 10.42 -8.12
CA VAL A 167 -19.13 9.27 -8.70
C VAL A 167 -20.49 9.76 -9.17
N ASN A 168 -20.87 9.45 -10.41
CA ASN A 168 -22.18 9.81 -10.95
C ASN A 168 -23.20 8.72 -10.64
#